data_AF-A0A967TKV2-F1
#
_entry.id   AF-A0A967TKV2-F1
#
_cell.length_a   1.000
_cell.length_b   1.000
_cell.length_c   1.000
_cell.angle_alpha   90.00
_cell.angle_beta   90.00
_cell.angle_gamma   90.00
#
_symmetry.space_group_name_H-M   'P 1'
#
loop_
_entity.id
_entity.type
_entity.pdbx_description
1 polymer ?
#
loop_
_entity_poly.entity_id
_entity_poly.type
_entity_poly.pdbx_seq_one_letter_code
_entity_poly.pdbx_strand_id
1 'polypeptide(L)' 'MSPDWEALYRATFPDLVRFLHRKVWDEERARDLAQEAFVRALREEPDRPRAWLFTVASNLARDEARHEIRRRRNL' A
#
# COMPACT_ATOMS: atom_id res chain seq x y z
N MET A 1 10.88 17.61 -12.62
CA MET A 1 11.75 17.33 -11.47
C MET A 1 11.14 16.12 -10.79
N SER A 2 11.80 14.96 -10.83
CA SER A 2 11.26 13.76 -10.20
C SER A 2 11.16 13.98 -8.68
N PRO A 3 10.14 13.41 -8.01
CA PRO A 3 9.99 13.58 -6.57
C PRO A 3 11.22 13.07 -5.82
N ASP A 4 11.53 13.69 -4.68
CA ASP A 4 12.45 13.09 -3.71
C ASP A 4 11.76 11.87 -3.08
N TRP A 5 12.06 10.70 -3.65
CA TRP A 5 11.49 9.43 -3.25
C TRP A 5 11.92 9.00 -1.86
N GLU A 6 13.12 9.37 -1.42
CA GLU A 6 13.59 9.03 -0.07
C GLU A 6 12.82 9.82 0.98
N ALA A 7 12.69 11.14 0.80
CA ALA A 7 11.91 11.98 1.68
C ALA A 7 10.43 11.55 1.71
N LEU A 8 9.86 11.25 0.53
CA LEU A 8 8.49 10.75 0.43
C LEU A 8 8.31 9.42 1.17
N TYR A 9 9.24 8.47 1.01
CA TYR A 9 9.22 7.18 1.68
C TYR A 9 9.25 7.35 3.20
N ARG A 10 10.24 8.08 3.72
CA ARG A 10 10.39 8.33 5.16
C ARG A 10 9.14 8.97 5.78
N ALA A 11 8.51 9.91 5.07
CA ALA A 11 7.33 10.61 5.55
C ALA A 11 6.02 9.80 5.39
N THR A 12 5.88 9.02 4.31
CA THR A 12 4.58 8.43 3.92
C THR A 12 4.47 6.95 4.26
N PHE A 13 5.57 6.19 4.26
CA PHE A 13 5.52 4.75 4.52
C PHE A 13 4.88 4.42 5.88
N PRO A 14 5.24 5.07 7.01
CA PRO A 14 4.59 4.78 8.30
C PRO A 14 3.09 5.10 8.32
N ASP A 15 2.67 6.16 7.62
CA ASP A 15 1.24 6.50 7.49
C ASP A 15 0.49 5.44 6.67
N LEU A 16 1.10 4.95 5.60
CA LEU A 16 0.52 3.97 4.70
C LEU A 16 0.35 2.62 5.42
N VAL A 17 1.36 2.19 6.19
CA VAL A 17 1.28 1.00 7.04
C VAL A 17 0.16 1.13 8.07
N ARG A 18 0.07 2.26 8.80
CA ARG A 18 -1.04 2.49 9.75
C ARG A 18 -2.41 2.48 9.07
N PHE A 19 -2.51 3.05 7.88
CA PHE A 19 -3.74 3.08 7.09
C PHE A 19 -4.16 1.68 6.64
N LEU A 20 -3.22 0.87 6.16
CA LEU A 20 -3.44 -0.50 5.71
C LEU A 20 -3.74 -1.43 6.87
N HIS A 21 -3.05 -1.30 8.00
CA HIS A 21 -3.27 -2.11 9.20
C HIS A 21 -4.71 -2.02 9.70
N ARG A 22 -5.33 -0.82 9.66
CA ARG A 22 -6.76 -0.65 9.99
C ARG A 22 -7.73 -1.37 9.04
N LYS A 23 -7.26 -1.82 7.87
CA LYS A 23 -8.07 -2.52 6.86
C LYS A 23 -7.85 -4.02 6.88
N VAL A 24 -6.61 -4.47 7.08
CA VAL A 24 -6.22 -5.88 6.97
C VAL A 24 -5.98 -6.55 8.32
N TRP A 25 -5.87 -5.79 9.42
CA TRP A 25 -5.67 -6.30 10.79
C TRP A 25 -4.44 -7.22 10.97
N ASP A 26 -3.46 -7.08 10.09
CA ASP A 26 -2.21 -7.82 10.06
C ASP A 26 -1.09 -6.80 9.73
N GLU A 27 -0.15 -6.65 10.67
CA GLU A 27 0.89 -5.62 10.59
C GLU A 27 1.95 -5.97 9.54
N GLU A 28 2.30 -7.24 9.39
CA GLU A 28 3.26 -7.71 8.38
C GLU A 28 2.65 -7.54 6.99
N ARG A 29 1.40 -7.99 6.81
CA ARG A 29 0.67 -7.79 5.57
C ARG A 29 0.53 -6.30 5.22
N ALA A 30 0.27 -5.45 6.21
CA ALA A 30 0.19 -4.01 5.98
C ALA A 30 1.51 -3.41 5.48
N ARG A 31 2.66 -3.88 5.99
CA ARG A 31 3.99 -3.48 5.51
C ARG A 31 4.21 -3.94 4.07
N ASP A 32 3.88 -5.19 3.74
CA ASP A 32 4.05 -5.73 2.39
C ASP A 32 3.24 -4.95 1.36
N LEU A 33 1.96 -4.68 1.66
CA LEU A 33 1.10 -3.90 0.76
C LEU A 33 1.57 -2.45 0.61
N ALA A 34 2.14 -1.85 1.67
CA ALA A 34 2.74 -0.52 1.59
C ALA A 34 3.99 -0.52 0.70
N GLN A 35 4.85 -1.52 0.84
CA GLN A 35 6.05 -1.68 0.01
C GLN A 35 5.68 -1.87 -1.46
N GLU A 36 4.71 -2.76 -1.75
CA GLU A 36 4.20 -2.99 -3.10
C GLU A 36 3.66 -1.69 -3.73
N ALA A 37 2.93 -0.86 -2.97
CA ALA A 37 2.48 0.44 -3.46
C ALA A 37 3.64 1.36 -3.84
N PHE A 38 4.72 1.41 -3.04
CA PHE A 38 5.92 2.17 -3.36
C PHE A 38 6.68 1.63 -4.57
N VAL A 39 6.82 0.31 -4.70
CA VAL A 39 7.43 -0.33 -5.87
C VAL A 39 6.69 0.05 -7.15
N ARG A 40 5.35 0.06 -7.12
CA ARG A 40 4.56 0.53 -8.26
C ARG A 40 4.72 2.02 -8.51
N ALA A 41 4.78 2.85 -7.46
CA ALA A 41 4.97 4.30 -7.60
C ALA A 41 6.32 4.65 -8.26
N LEU A 42 7.39 3.92 -7.92
CA LEU A 42 8.71 4.10 -8.51
C LEU A 42 8.76 3.75 -10.00
N ARG A 43 7.85 2.90 -10.49
CA ARG A 43 7.74 2.54 -11.91
C ARG A 43 6.87 3.52 -12.70
N GLU A 44 5.79 3.98 -12.08
CA GLU A 44 4.79 4.83 -12.74
C GLU A 44 5.11 6.33 -12.64
N GLU A 45 5.98 6.72 -11.69
CA GLU A 45 6.38 8.11 -11.43
C GLU A 45 5.23 9.15 -11.46
N PRO A 46 4.13 8.94 -10.71
CA PRO A 46 2.96 9.80 -10.79
C PRO A 46 3.24 11.23 -10.32
N ASP A 47 2.61 12.24 -10.96
CA ASP A 47 2.75 13.66 -10.60
C ASP A 47 2.40 13.98 -9.14
N ARG A 48 1.51 13.17 -8.53
CA ARG A 48 1.07 13.32 -7.12
C ARG A 48 1.31 12.02 -6.34
N PRO A 49 2.56 11.68 -6.02
CA PRO A 49 2.92 10.36 -5.48
C PRO A 49 2.19 9.99 -4.21
N ARG A 50 2.07 10.89 -3.24
CA ARG A 50 1.40 10.59 -1.96
C ARG A 50 -0.08 10.22 -2.17
N ALA A 51 -0.83 11.02 -2.93
CA ALA A 51 -2.25 10.74 -3.19
C ALA A 51 -2.43 9.44 -3.99
N TRP A 52 -1.53 9.20 -4.95
CA TRP A 52 -1.50 7.98 -5.74
C TRP A 52 -1.21 6.74 -4.88
N LEU A 53 -0.24 6.80 -3.97
CA LEU A 53 0.11 5.73 -3.04
C LEU A 53 -1.10 5.28 -2.19
N PHE A 54 -1.85 6.24 -1.62
CA PHE A 54 -3.04 5.90 -0.83
C PHE A 54 -4.16 5.28 -1.67
N THR A 55 -4.27 5.67 -2.95
CA THR A 55 -5.21 5.07 -3.89
C THR A 55 -4.85 3.62 -4.18
N VAL A 56 -3.58 3.36 -4.53
CA VAL A 56 -3.08 2.01 -4.81
C VAL A 56 -3.14 1.12 -3.58
N ALA A 57 -2.70 1.60 -2.42
CA ALA A 57 -2.80 0.88 -1.16
C ALA A 57 -4.26 0.51 -0.81
N SER A 58 -5.20 1.41 -1.07
CA SER A 58 -6.64 1.13 -0.86
C SER A 58 -7.17 0.03 -1.78
N ASN A 59 -6.65 -0.09 -2.99
CA ASN A 59 -7.03 -1.15 -3.93
C ASN A 59 -6.41 -2.48 -3.49
N LEU A 60 -5.12 -2.47 -3.16
CA LEU A 60 -4.39 -3.64 -2.64
C LEU A 60 -5.06 -4.24 -1.40
N ALA A 61 -5.48 -3.41 -0.43
CA ALA A 61 -6.19 -3.90 0.76
C ALA A 61 -7.55 -4.53 0.42
N ARG A 62 -8.28 -3.99 -0.57
CA ARG A 62 -9.56 -4.57 -1.01
C ARG A 62 -9.35 -5.92 -1.67
N ASP A 63 -8.29 -6.05 -2.47
CA ASP A 63 -7.97 -7.31 -3.13
C ASP A 63 -7.51 -8.36 -2.11
N GLU A 64 -6.69 -7.99 -1.12
CA GLU A 64 -6.32 -8.90 -0.03
C GLU A 64 -7.55 -9.41 0.73
N ALA A 65 -8.49 -8.54 1.09
CA ALA A 65 -9.73 -8.93 1.76
C ALA A 65 -10.56 -9.92 0.90
N ARG A 66 -10.62 -9.71 -0.43
CA ARG A 66 -11.27 -10.65 -1.35
C ARG A 66 -10.55 -12.01 -1.40
N HIS A 67 -9.22 -12.01 -1.39
CA HIS A 67 -8.42 -13.22 -1.37
C HIS A 67 -8.62 -14.00 -0.06
N GLU A 68 -8.65 -13.32 1.08
CA GLU A 68 -8.86 -13.96 2.38
C GLU A 68 -10.24 -14.64 2.47
N ILE A 69 -11.30 -13.97 1.99
CA ILE A 69 -12.64 -14.58 1.93
C ILE A 69 -12.63 -15.86 1.08
N ARG A 70 -11.92 -15.86 -0.06
CA ARG A 70 -11.80 -17.06 -0.91
C ARG A 70 -11.01 -18.17 -0.22
N ARG A 71 -9.89 -17.83 0.45
CA ARG A 71 -9.10 -18.79 1.22
C ARG A 71 -9.95 -19.47 2.29
N ARG A 72 -10.76 -18.72 3.04
CA ARG A 72 -11.66 -19.25 4.07
C ARG A 72 -12.81 -20.12 3.52
N ARG A 73 -13.22 -19.95 2.26
CA ARG A 73 -14.29 -20.75 1.63
C ARG A 73 -13.80 -22.08 1.06
N ASN A 74 -12.50 -22.19 0.79
CA ASN A 74 -11.88 -23.37 0.20
C ASN A 74 -11.15 -24.24 1.25
N LEU A 75 -11.31 -23.90 2.53
CA LEU A 75 -10.86 -24.66 3.71
C LEU A 75 -12.10 -25.26 4.38
#